data_AF-A0A7W1EDA6-F1
#
_entry.id   AF-A0A7W1EDA6-F1
#
_cell.length_a   1.000
_cell.length_b   1.000
_cell.length_c   1.000
_cell.angle_alpha   90.00
_cell.angle_beta   90.00
_cell.angle_gamma   90.00
#
_symmetry.space_group_name_H-M   'P 1'
#
loop_
_entity.id
_entity.type
_entity.pdbx_description
1 polymer ?
#
loop_
_entity_poly.entity_id
_entity_poly.type
_entity_poly.pdbx_seq_one_letter_code
_entity_poly.pdbx_strand_id
1 'polypeptide(L)'
;MFGYDWPRLHAVLNDLPAALLVVAVVFDVAAALTRRPVFRQVGYWTMLAGVVGAAAAVLSGLQAEDHIAHGEAVHEVMETHETLAWITLGVFATVALWRLLRERKMGTAERGGALALSLIGVGAVVATGSYGGRLMFDHAAGIPTAVLQTEMHERSEGHHHA
;
A
#
# COMPACT_ATOMS: atom_id res chain seq x y z
N MET A 1 -20.22 12.64 11.20
CA MET A 1 -19.34 11.69 10.49
C MET A 1 -17.91 12.18 10.67
N PHE A 2 -16.93 11.30 10.87
CA PHE A 2 -15.57 11.59 11.40
C PHE A 2 -14.68 12.56 10.59
N GLY A 3 -15.23 13.39 9.69
CA GLY A 3 -14.49 14.42 8.95
C GLY A 3 -13.65 13.92 7.77
N TYR A 4 -13.83 12.64 7.39
CA TYR A 4 -13.13 12.03 6.25
C TYR A 4 -14.00 12.06 4.99
N ASP A 5 -13.44 12.62 3.91
CA ASP A 5 -13.84 12.36 2.54
C ASP A 5 -13.10 11.10 2.02
N TRP A 6 -13.44 10.64 0.81
CA TRP A 6 -12.82 9.44 0.22
C TRP A 6 -11.29 9.55 0.08
N PRO A 7 -10.71 10.66 -0.41
CA PRO A 7 -9.25 10.81 -0.52
C PRO A 7 -8.53 10.71 0.81
N ARG A 8 -9.03 11.38 1.86
CA ARG A 8 -8.41 11.32 3.19
C ARG A 8 -8.59 9.94 3.83
N LEU A 9 -9.73 9.29 3.61
CA LEU A 9 -9.95 7.93 4.08
C LEU A 9 -8.98 6.95 3.42
N HIS A 10 -8.82 7.03 2.10
CA HIS A 10 -7.87 6.21 1.36
C HIS A 10 -6.44 6.41 1.87
N ALA A 11 -6.01 7.66 2.09
CA ALA A 11 -4.68 7.95 2.64
C ALA A 11 -4.44 7.26 3.99
N VAL A 12 -5.42 7.30 4.90
CA VAL A 12 -5.33 6.60 6.20
C VAL A 12 -5.27 5.08 6.02
N LEU A 13 -6.04 4.54 5.07
CA LEU A 13 -6.10 3.10 4.83
C LEU A 13 -4.90 2.54 4.08
N ASN A 14 -4.18 3.36 3.30
CA ASN A 14 -3.11 2.91 2.41
C ASN A 14 -1.81 2.53 3.16
N ASP A 15 -1.42 3.27 4.19
CA ASP A 15 -0.11 3.07 4.84
C ASP A 15 -0.04 1.79 5.68
N LEU A 16 -1.14 1.45 6.35
CA LEU A 16 -1.23 0.27 7.22
C LEU A 16 -0.94 -1.05 6.49
N PRO A 17 -1.61 -1.40 5.38
CA PRO A 17 -1.33 -2.64 4.67
C PRO A 17 0.07 -2.70 4.10
N ALA A 18 0.62 -1.60 3.58
CA ALA A 18 1.99 -1.56 3.09
C ALA A 18 2.98 -1.98 4.18
N ALA A 19 2.86 -1.41 5.38
CA ALA A 19 3.70 -1.76 6.53
C ALA A 19 3.50 -3.22 6.97
N LEU A 20 2.24 -3.68 7.10
CA LEU A 20 1.93 -5.05 7.53
C LEU A 20 2.46 -6.10 6.56
N LEU A 21 2.31 -5.88 5.25
CA LEU A 21 2.79 -6.81 4.23
C LEU A 21 4.32 -6.93 4.27
N VAL A 22 5.06 -5.81 4.38
CA VAL A 22 6.51 -5.83 4.54
C VAL A 22 6.93 -6.57 5.82
N VAL A 23 6.29 -6.25 6.96
CA VAL A 23 6.58 -6.90 8.24
C VAL A 23 6.27 -8.41 8.20
N ALA A 24 5.22 -8.82 7.50
CA ALA A 24 4.91 -10.23 7.29
C ALA A 24 6.04 -10.96 6.57
N VAL A 25 6.61 -10.36 5.52
CA VAL A 25 7.76 -10.94 4.80
C VAL A 25 9.00 -10.98 5.68
N VAL A 26 9.24 -9.97 6.53
CA VAL A 26 10.33 -10.02 7.53
C VAL A 26 10.18 -11.22 8.45
N PHE A 27 8.96 -11.51 8.93
CA PHE A 27 8.71 -12.70 9.74
C PHE A 27 8.89 -14.01 8.95
N ASP A 28 8.49 -14.06 7.69
CA ASP A 28 8.72 -15.24 6.85
C ASP A 28 10.22 -15.48 6.58
N VAL A 29 11.02 -14.43 6.39
CA VAL A 29 12.49 -14.51 6.33
C VAL A 29 13.06 -15.00 7.67
N ALA A 30 12.62 -14.42 8.80
CA ALA A 30 13.05 -14.86 10.12
C ALA A 30 12.71 -16.34 10.38
N ALA A 31 11.55 -16.81 9.88
CA ALA A 31 11.16 -18.21 9.96
C ALA A 31 12.07 -19.11 9.11
N ALA A 32 12.47 -18.67 7.91
CA ALA A 32 13.40 -19.42 7.05
C ALA A 32 14.79 -19.56 7.70
N LEU A 33 15.29 -18.49 8.32
CA LEU A 33 16.62 -18.46 8.95
C LEU A 33 16.65 -19.24 10.27
N THR A 34 15.67 -19.03 11.14
CA THR A 34 15.67 -19.60 12.50
C THR A 34 14.98 -20.97 12.58
N ARG A 35 14.21 -21.34 11.56
CA ARG A 35 13.36 -22.53 11.51
C ARG A 35 12.33 -22.61 12.66
N ARG A 36 12.05 -21.50 13.36
CA ARG A 36 11.08 -21.46 14.45
C ARG A 36 9.65 -21.33 13.90
N PRO A 37 8.70 -22.20 14.31
CA PRO A 37 7.33 -22.18 13.78
C PRO A 37 6.55 -20.91 14.17
N VAL A 38 6.89 -20.27 15.29
CA VAL A 38 6.23 -19.04 15.75
C VAL A 38 6.31 -17.91 14.73
N PHE A 39 7.47 -17.72 14.08
CA PHE A 39 7.62 -16.66 13.08
C PHE A 39 6.77 -16.92 11.84
N ARG A 40 6.58 -18.18 11.43
CA ARG A 40 5.65 -18.50 10.33
C ARG A 40 4.22 -18.14 10.70
N GLN A 41 3.80 -18.44 11.93
CA GLN A 41 2.44 -18.17 12.39
C GLN A 41 2.18 -16.66 12.47
N VAL A 42 3.10 -15.90 13.07
CA VAL A 42 3.01 -14.44 13.14
C VAL A 42 3.03 -13.85 11.74
N GLY A 43 3.97 -14.24 10.88
CA GLY A 43 4.05 -13.77 9.49
C GLY A 43 2.76 -14.02 8.70
N TYR A 44 2.13 -15.19 8.86
CA TYR A 44 0.87 -15.50 8.20
C TYR A 44 -0.27 -14.57 8.63
N TRP A 45 -0.48 -14.38 9.93
CA TRP A 45 -1.58 -13.54 10.43
C TRP A 45 -1.35 -12.07 10.12
N THR A 46 -0.10 -11.59 10.20
CA THR A 46 0.27 -10.24 9.78
C THR A 46 0.00 -10.04 8.28
N MET A 47 0.37 -11.01 7.43
CA MET A 47 0.07 -10.96 6.00
C MET A 47 -1.43 -10.92 5.74
N LEU A 48 -2.22 -11.74 6.44
CA LEU A 48 -3.67 -11.77 6.27
C LEU A 48 -4.30 -10.42 6.63
N ALA A 49 -3.87 -9.81 7.74
CA ALA A 49 -4.27 -8.45 8.11
C ALA A 49 -3.86 -7.43 7.05
N GLY A 50 -2.64 -7.53 6.51
CA GLY A 50 -2.15 -6.71 5.41
C GLY A 50 -2.96 -6.86 4.13
N VAL A 51 -3.36 -8.08 3.75
CA VAL A 51 -4.19 -8.36 2.56
C VAL A 51 -5.60 -7.77 2.73
N VAL A 52 -6.22 -7.94 3.90
CA VAL A 52 -7.53 -7.33 4.18
C VAL A 52 -7.44 -5.81 4.16
N GLY A 53 -6.39 -5.24 4.77
CA GLY A 53 -6.12 -3.81 4.71
C GLY A 53 -5.90 -3.31 3.28
N ALA A 54 -5.14 -4.05 2.46
CA ALA A 54 -4.87 -3.69 1.08
C ALA A 54 -6.14 -3.72 0.24
N ALA A 55 -7.04 -4.68 0.46
CA ALA A 55 -8.35 -4.69 -0.17
C ALA A 55 -9.18 -3.46 0.22
N ALA A 56 -9.18 -3.07 1.50
CA ALA A 56 -9.86 -1.85 1.94
C ALA A 56 -9.23 -0.58 1.34
N ALA A 57 -7.91 -0.52 1.24
CA ALA A 57 -7.18 0.58 0.61
C ALA A 57 -7.51 0.70 -0.89
N VAL A 58 -7.52 -0.40 -1.63
CA VAL A 58 -7.90 -0.43 -3.05
C VAL A 58 -9.34 0.04 -3.23
N LEU A 59 -10.29 -0.51 -2.47
CA LEU A 59 -11.70 -0.13 -2.58
C LEU A 59 -11.95 1.35 -2.25
N SER A 60 -11.25 1.88 -1.23
CA SER A 60 -11.34 3.31 -0.91
C SER A 60 -10.59 4.19 -1.93
N GLY A 61 -9.53 3.69 -2.56
CA GLY A 61 -8.79 4.38 -3.61
C GLY A 61 -9.62 4.59 -4.87
N LEU A 62 -10.36 3.56 -5.29
CA LEU A 62 -11.32 3.66 -6.39
C LEU A 62 -12.36 4.75 -6.12
N GLN A 63 -12.84 4.87 -4.88
CA GLN A 63 -13.75 5.94 -4.52
C GLN A 63 -13.06 7.30 -4.45
N ALA A 64 -11.79 7.36 -4.03
CA ALA A 64 -11.02 8.59 -3.98
C ALA A 64 -10.80 9.18 -5.38
N GLU A 65 -10.51 8.33 -6.37
CA GLU A 65 -10.33 8.73 -7.78
C GLU A 65 -11.53 9.53 -8.31
N ASP A 66 -12.75 9.05 -8.07
CA ASP A 66 -13.99 9.72 -8.51
C ASP A 66 -14.24 11.07 -7.82
N HIS A 67 -13.54 11.37 -6.73
CA HIS A 67 -13.77 12.54 -5.88
C HIS A 67 -12.61 13.55 -5.89
N ILE A 68 -11.55 13.29 -6.63
CA ILE A 68 -10.43 14.22 -6.80
C ILE A 68 -10.55 14.91 -8.17
N ALA A 69 -10.49 16.24 -8.18
CA ALA A 69 -10.34 16.98 -9.42
C ALA A 69 -8.88 16.83 -9.92
N HIS A 70 -8.70 16.24 -11.10
CA HIS A 70 -7.37 15.95 -11.64
C HIS A 70 -7.32 16.10 -13.17
N GLY A 71 -6.13 16.40 -13.70
CA GLY A 71 -5.86 16.45 -15.15
C GLY A 71 -5.12 15.21 -15.63
N GLU A 72 -4.85 15.12 -16.94
CA GLU A 72 -4.25 13.92 -17.57
C GLU A 72 -2.95 13.46 -16.91
N ALA A 73 -2.04 14.38 -16.58
CA ALA A 73 -0.77 14.02 -15.95
C ALA A 73 -0.92 13.31 -14.59
N VAL A 74 -1.93 13.72 -13.81
CA VAL A 74 -2.24 13.07 -12.53
C VAL A 74 -2.93 11.73 -12.78
N HIS A 75 -3.82 11.67 -13.78
CA HIS A 75 -4.54 10.46 -14.16
C HIS A 75 -3.57 9.31 -14.53
N GLU A 76 -2.55 9.58 -15.35
CA GLU A 76 -1.57 8.57 -15.77
C GLU A 76 -0.76 7.98 -14.59
N VAL A 77 -0.33 8.84 -13.67
CA VAL A 77 0.39 8.41 -12.45
C VAL A 77 -0.55 7.63 -11.53
N MET A 78 -1.83 8.03 -11.45
CA MET A 78 -2.85 7.40 -10.63
C MET A 78 -3.22 6.01 -11.14
N GLU A 79 -3.44 5.84 -12.44
CA GLU A 79 -3.71 4.53 -13.05
C GLU A 79 -2.55 3.56 -12.81
N THR A 80 -1.30 4.05 -12.91
CA THR A 80 -0.12 3.25 -12.61
C THR A 80 -0.07 2.84 -11.12
N HIS A 81 -0.36 3.78 -10.21
CA HIS A 81 -0.46 3.49 -8.78
C HIS A 81 -1.54 2.44 -8.47
N GLU A 82 -2.73 2.58 -9.06
CA GLU A 82 -3.85 1.66 -8.89
C GLU A 82 -3.50 0.26 -9.42
N THR A 83 -2.93 0.16 -10.62
CA THR A 83 -2.47 -1.10 -11.21
C THR A 83 -1.48 -1.81 -10.30
N LEU A 84 -0.50 -1.08 -9.76
CA LEU A 84 0.48 -1.64 -8.82
C LEU A 84 -0.17 -2.05 -7.49
N ALA A 85 -1.19 -1.33 -7.02
CA ALA A 85 -1.95 -1.69 -5.83
C ALA A 85 -2.73 -3.02 -6.03
N TRP A 86 -3.37 -3.20 -7.19
CA TRP A 86 -4.01 -4.46 -7.57
C TRP A 86 -3.03 -5.62 -7.69
N ILE A 87 -1.86 -5.39 -8.30
CA ILE A 87 -0.78 -6.40 -8.38
C ILE A 87 -0.32 -6.78 -6.97
N THR A 88 -0.08 -5.79 -6.10
CA THR A 88 0.32 -6.02 -4.70
C THR A 88 -0.71 -6.86 -3.96
N LEU A 89 -1.99 -6.48 -4.03
CA LEU A 89 -3.09 -7.23 -3.43
C LEU A 89 -3.16 -8.65 -3.98
N GLY A 90 -3.09 -8.83 -5.30
CA GLY A 90 -3.16 -10.12 -5.97
C GLY A 90 -2.01 -11.06 -5.57
N VAL A 91 -0.78 -10.55 -5.53
CA VAL A 91 0.40 -11.33 -5.11
C VAL A 91 0.25 -11.82 -3.68
N PHE A 92 -0.03 -10.92 -2.73
CA PHE A 92 -0.13 -11.30 -1.33
C PHE A 92 -1.39 -12.12 -1.01
N ALA A 93 -2.52 -11.87 -1.67
CA ALA A 93 -3.71 -12.72 -1.58
C ALA A 93 -3.41 -14.14 -2.10
N THR A 94 -2.64 -14.26 -3.19
CA THR A 94 -2.22 -15.55 -3.73
C THR A 94 -1.34 -16.31 -2.74
N VAL A 95 -0.34 -15.65 -2.14
CA VAL A 95 0.50 -16.28 -1.10
C VAL A 95 -0.32 -16.66 0.13
N ALA A 96 -1.20 -15.77 0.61
CA ALA A 96 -2.06 -16.03 1.75
C ALA A 96 -2.99 -17.23 1.52
N LEU A 97 -3.62 -17.31 0.35
CA LEU A 97 -4.47 -18.44 -0.05
C LEU A 97 -3.67 -19.72 -0.20
N TRP A 98 -2.48 -19.66 -0.83
CA TRP A 98 -1.60 -20.81 -0.96
C TRP A 98 -1.24 -21.39 0.41
N ARG A 99 -0.84 -20.54 1.36
CA ARG A 99 -0.54 -20.96 2.73
C ARG A 99 -1.79 -21.50 3.44
N LEU A 100 -2.94 -20.84 3.32
CA LEU A 100 -4.20 -21.32 3.92
C LEU A 100 -4.51 -22.77 3.50
N LEU A 101 -4.33 -23.08 2.22
CA LEU A 101 -4.66 -24.39 1.66
C LEU A 101 -3.58 -25.45 1.91
N ARG A 102 -2.29 -25.05 1.97
CA ARG A 102 -1.17 -26.00 1.90
C ARG A 102 -0.18 -25.96 3.07
N GLU A 103 -0.25 -25.03 4.02
CA GLU A 103 0.78 -24.80 5.06
C GLU A 103 1.25 -26.10 5.76
N ARG A 104 0.32 -27.01 6.09
CA ARG A 104 0.62 -28.29 6.77
C ARG A 104 1.37 -29.29 5.90
N LYS A 105 1.23 -29.21 4.57
CA LYS A 105 1.79 -30.14 3.58
C LYS A 105 2.98 -29.54 2.80
N MET A 106 3.24 -28.23 2.95
CA MET A 106 4.31 -27.55 2.23
C MET A 106 5.69 -28.12 2.57
N GLY A 107 6.40 -28.59 1.53
CA GLY A 107 7.82 -28.93 1.60
C GLY A 107 8.73 -27.70 1.52
N THR A 108 10.05 -27.89 1.59
CA THR A 108 11.04 -26.80 1.55
C THR A 108 10.97 -25.99 0.25
N ALA A 109 10.80 -26.64 -0.90
CA ALA A 109 10.71 -25.97 -2.20
C ALA A 109 9.47 -25.05 -2.28
N GLU A 110 8.30 -25.51 -1.82
CA GLU A 110 7.08 -24.69 -1.80
C GLU A 110 7.23 -23.49 -0.88
N ARG A 111 7.83 -23.67 0.30
CA ARG A 111 8.10 -22.58 1.23
C ARG A 111 9.06 -21.56 0.64
N GLY A 112 10.11 -22.02 -0.05
CA GLY A 112 11.03 -21.15 -0.78
C GLY A 112 10.33 -20.37 -1.89
N GLY A 113 9.45 -21.03 -2.66
CA GLY A 113 8.64 -20.38 -3.70
C GLY A 113 7.67 -19.33 -3.16
N ALA A 114 6.97 -19.63 -2.06
CA ALA A 114 6.09 -18.67 -1.40
C ALA A 114 6.87 -17.45 -0.88
N LEU A 115 8.03 -17.67 -0.24
CA LEU A 115 8.90 -16.59 0.22
C LEU A 115 9.44 -15.73 -0.93
N ALA A 116 9.88 -16.35 -2.02
CA ALA A 116 10.34 -15.63 -3.21
C ALA A 116 9.23 -14.76 -3.82
N LEU A 117 8.02 -15.30 -3.92
CA LEU A 117 6.85 -14.55 -4.40
C LEU A 117 6.50 -13.38 -3.46
N SER A 118 6.57 -13.59 -2.14
CA SER A 118 6.40 -12.52 -1.15
C SER A 118 7.44 -11.41 -1.27
N LEU A 119 8.70 -11.74 -1.55
CA LEU A 119 9.76 -10.74 -1.80
C LEU A 119 9.50 -9.93 -3.06
N ILE A 120 9.00 -10.56 -4.13
CA ILE A 120 8.52 -9.86 -5.33
C ILE A 120 7.36 -8.93 -4.95
N GLY A 121 6.44 -9.40 -4.10
CA GLY A 121 5.35 -8.59 -3.54
C GLY A 121 5.83 -7.35 -2.79
N VAL A 122 6.92 -7.44 -2.02
CA VAL A 122 7.55 -6.28 -1.38
C VAL A 122 8.05 -5.27 -2.43
N GLY A 123 8.64 -5.75 -3.53
CA GLY A 123 8.99 -4.90 -4.66
C GLY A 123 7.78 -4.16 -5.23
N ALA A 124 6.64 -4.84 -5.37
CA ALA A 124 5.39 -4.22 -5.80
C ALA A 124 4.91 -3.16 -4.79
N VAL A 125 4.95 -3.43 -3.47
CA VAL A 125 4.62 -2.44 -2.42
C VAL A 125 5.47 -1.17 -2.55
N VAL A 126 6.79 -1.32 -2.73
CA VAL A 126 7.70 -0.17 -2.90
C VAL A 126 7.36 0.62 -4.16
N ALA A 127 7.05 -0.06 -5.26
CA ALA A 127 6.63 0.59 -6.50
C ALA A 127 5.30 1.35 -6.30
N THR A 128 4.27 0.71 -5.73
CA THR A 128 2.97 1.33 -5.41
C THR A 128 3.17 2.59 -4.57
N GLY A 129 3.95 2.51 -3.49
CA GLY A 129 4.25 3.64 -2.61
C GLY A 129 5.01 4.76 -3.31
N SER A 130 5.92 4.43 -4.23
CA SER A 130 6.66 5.43 -5.02
C SER A 130 5.73 6.25 -5.91
N TYR A 131 4.79 5.61 -6.62
CA TYR A 131 3.80 6.33 -7.43
C TYR A 131 2.78 7.09 -6.57
N GLY A 132 2.37 6.54 -5.42
CA GLY A 132 1.54 7.27 -4.45
C GLY A 132 2.24 8.53 -3.92
N GLY A 133 3.55 8.46 -3.70
CA GLY A 133 4.39 9.60 -3.36
C GLY A 133 4.38 10.67 -4.45
N ARG A 134 4.51 10.30 -5.73
CA ARG A 134 4.45 11.25 -6.85
C ARG A 134 3.11 11.97 -6.93
N LEU A 135 2.00 11.26 -6.73
CA LEU A 135 0.67 11.88 -6.67
C LEU A 135 0.60 12.99 -5.63
N MET A 136 1.15 12.76 -4.44
CA MET A 136 1.09 13.72 -3.35
C MET A 136 2.13 14.85 -3.46
N PHE A 137 3.38 14.52 -3.78
CA PHE A 137 4.50 15.46 -3.68
C PHE A 137 4.84 16.17 -5.00
N ASP A 138 4.62 15.51 -6.14
CA ASP A 138 4.95 16.09 -7.45
C ASP A 138 3.71 16.76 -8.06
N HIS A 139 2.52 16.19 -7.79
CA HIS A 139 1.28 16.61 -8.43
C HIS A 139 0.25 17.24 -7.48
N ALA A 140 0.47 17.19 -6.16
CA ALA A 140 -0.45 17.69 -5.15
C ALA A 140 -1.90 17.18 -5.32
N ALA A 141 -2.08 15.96 -5.83
CA ALA A 141 -3.38 15.40 -6.19
C ALA A 141 -4.36 15.32 -5.00
N GLY A 142 -3.85 15.13 -3.78
CA GLY A 142 -4.66 15.13 -2.56
C GLY A 142 -5.03 16.51 -2.02
N ILE A 143 -4.61 17.60 -2.67
CA ILE A 143 -4.81 18.98 -2.19
C ILE A 143 -5.78 19.71 -3.13
N PRO A 144 -6.90 20.25 -2.63
CA PRO A 144 -7.83 21.01 -3.46
C PRO A 144 -7.15 22.23 -4.11
N THR A 145 -7.48 22.52 -5.37
CA THR A 145 -6.93 23.67 -6.12
C THR A 145 -7.08 25.01 -5.38
N ALA A 146 -8.21 25.23 -4.72
CA ALA A 146 -8.45 26.44 -3.93
C ALA A 146 -7.43 26.59 -2.79
N VAL A 147 -7.09 25.49 -2.11
CA VAL A 147 -6.08 25.47 -1.04
C VAL A 147 -4.71 25.76 -1.63
N LEU A 148 -4.35 25.15 -2.77
CA LEU A 148 -3.09 25.44 -3.45
C LEU A 148 -2.97 26.91 -3.86
N GLN A 149 -4.03 27.52 -4.39
CA GLN A 149 -4.05 28.94 -4.76
C GLN A 149 -3.86 29.85 -3.54
N THR A 150 -4.53 29.58 -2.43
CA THR A 150 -4.36 30.33 -1.17
C THR A 150 -2.92 30.22 -0.67
N GLU A 151 -2.37 29.02 -0.59
CA GLU A 151 -0.98 28.78 -0.15
C GLU A 151 0.05 29.47 -1.04
N MET A 152 -0.16 29.47 -2.36
CA MET A 152 0.71 30.19 -3.29
C MET A 152 0.67 31.70 -3.06
N HIS A 153 -0.51 32.26 -2.80
CA HIS A 153 -0.67 33.67 -2.48
C HIS A 153 0.03 34.03 -1.16
N GLU A 154 -0.23 33.29 -0.08
CA GLU A 154 0.41 33.53 1.22
C GLU A 154 1.94 33.42 1.16
N ARG A 155 2.47 32.43 0.44
CA ARG A 155 3.93 32.28 0.24
C ARG A 155 4.55 33.43 -0.56
N SER A 156 3.77 34.04 -1.46
CA SER A 156 4.24 35.17 -2.27
C SER A 156 4.34 36.48 -1.49
N GLU A 157 3.52 36.65 -0.44
CA GLU A 157 3.54 37.85 0.41
C GLU A 157 4.71 37.85 1.41
N GLY A 158 5.35 36.68 1.61
CA GLY A 158 6.46 36.52 2.53
C GLY A 158 5.99 36.45 3.99
N HIS A 159 6.68 35.66 4.80
CA HIS A 159 6.35 35.55 6.22
C HIS A 159 7.02 36.68 7.00
N HIS A 160 6.24 37.61 7.55
CA HIS A 160 6.77 38.62 8.47
C HIS A 160 7.04 37.97 9.83
N HIS A 161 8.31 37.86 10.22
CA HIS A 161 8.67 37.64 11.62
C HIS A 161 8.57 38.98 12.34
N ALA A 162 7.59 39.10 13.25
CA ALA A 162 7.55 40.18 14.23
C ALA A 162 8.41 39.83 15.46
#